data_AF-A0A968JJF1-F1
#
_entry.id   AF-A0A968JJF1-F1
#
_cell.length_a   1.000
_cell.length_b   1.000
_cell.length_c   1.000
_cell.angle_alpha   90.00
_cell.angle_beta   90.00
_cell.angle_gamma   90.00
#
_symmetry.space_group_name_H-M   'P 1'
#
loop_
_entity.id
_entity.type
_entity.pdbx_description
1 polymer ?
#
loop_
_entity_poly.entity_id
_entity_poly.type
_entity_poly.pdbx_seq_one_letter_code
_entity_poly.pdbx_strand_id
1 'polypeptide(L)'
;MIIENEDKEVLGYRCKKAMKNNSDSSYTLVAWFTPEINISAGPMRASGLPGLVLEYGYHKINEEVFNLYMVANQIEKVEISEVIKPNRKAIEMSKEDYLIEQLYFFDKSIYTVIKSAGQNIKFMQEGVNPEN
;
A
#
# COMPACT_ATOMS: atom_id res chain seq x y z
N MET A 1 9.62 0.48 8.18
CA MET A 1 9.45 -0.57 9.21
C MET A 1 10.83 -0.88 9.77
N ILE A 2 10.92 -1.41 10.98
CA ILE A 2 12.17 -1.90 11.58
C ILE A 2 12.31 -3.37 11.15
N ILE A 3 13.48 -3.77 10.67
CA ILE A 3 13.76 -5.15 10.28
C ILE A 3 14.22 -5.90 11.52
N GLU A 4 13.59 -7.03 11.80
CA GLU A 4 13.90 -7.87 12.96
C GLU A 4 14.84 -9.03 12.55
N ASN A 5 15.54 -9.58 13.54
CA ASN A 5 16.38 -10.77 13.36
C ASN A 5 15.57 -12.06 13.47
N GLU A 6 14.46 -12.12 12.72
CA GLU A 6 13.61 -13.30 12.59
C GLU A 6 13.54 -13.70 11.12
N ASP A 7 13.75 -14.99 10.85
CA ASP A 7 13.66 -15.59 9.54
C ASP A 7 12.51 -16.60 9.51
N LYS A 8 11.85 -16.73 8.36
CA LYS A 8 10.93 -17.83 8.07
C LYS A 8 10.91 -18.14 6.58
N GLU A 9 10.33 -19.28 6.21
CA GLU A 9 10.11 -19.64 4.82
C GLU A 9 8.65 -19.38 4.41
N VAL A 10 8.44 -18.75 3.26
CA VAL A 10 7.12 -18.52 2.65
C VAL A 10 7.18 -18.91 1.18
N LEU A 11 6.38 -19.90 0.76
CA LEU A 11 6.40 -20.44 -0.61
C LEU A 11 7.81 -20.83 -1.10
N GLY A 12 8.67 -21.33 -0.21
CA GLY A 12 10.06 -21.70 -0.54
C GLY A 12 11.05 -20.53 -0.56
N TYR A 13 10.62 -19.30 -0.28
CA TYR A 13 11.51 -18.13 -0.18
C TYR A 13 11.86 -17.84 1.27
N ARG A 14 13.14 -17.52 1.53
CA ARG A 14 13.57 -17.05 2.84
C ARG A 14 13.12 -15.61 3.03
N CYS A 15 12.31 -15.40 4.05
CA CYS A 15 11.77 -14.10 4.42
C CYS A 15 12.35 -13.60 5.74
N LYS A 16 12.55 -12.28 5.82
CA LYS A 16 12.85 -11.55 7.05
C LYS A 16 11.61 -10.84 7.55
N LYS A 17 11.46 -10.74 8.86
CA LYS A 17 10.38 -9.99 9.50
C LYS A 17 10.68 -8.50 9.52
N ALA A 18 9.66 -7.68 9.35
CA ALA A 18 9.70 -6.26 9.60
C ALA A 18 8.43 -5.80 10.33
N MET A 19 8.58 -4.89 11.28
CA MET A 19 7.47 -4.40 12.11
C MET A 19 7.42 -2.88 12.18
N LYS A 20 6.22 -2.32 12.37
CA LYS A 20 6.04 -0.89 12.62
C LYS A 20 4.72 -0.65 13.36
N ASN A 21 4.77 0.14 14.42
CA ASN A 21 3.55 0.67 15.03
C ASN A 21 3.03 1.86 14.22
N ASN A 22 1.70 2.00 14.16
CA ASN A 22 1.08 3.19 13.62
C ASN A 22 1.31 4.43 14.51
N SER A 23 0.99 5.61 14.00
CA SER A 23 1.29 6.90 14.63
C SER A 23 0.67 7.07 16.02
N ASP A 24 -0.52 6.51 16.23
CA ASP A 24 -1.27 6.52 17.49
C ASP A 24 -1.00 5.28 18.35
N SER A 25 -0.10 4.38 17.93
CA SER A 25 0.24 3.14 18.66
C SER A 25 -0.97 2.28 19.04
N SER A 26 -1.99 2.25 18.18
CA SER A 26 -3.16 1.37 18.35
C SER A 26 -2.97 0.01 17.69
N TYR A 27 -2.14 -0.08 16.64
CA TYR A 27 -1.87 -1.31 15.91
C TYR A 27 -0.39 -1.48 15.55
N THR A 28 0.04 -2.73 15.53
CA THR A 28 1.35 -3.16 15.01
C THR A 28 1.17 -3.79 13.65
N LEU A 29 1.88 -3.26 12.65
CA LEU A 29 2.01 -3.85 11.32
C LEU A 29 3.16 -4.86 11.34
N VAL A 30 2.93 -6.02 10.75
CA VAL A 30 3.93 -7.08 10.58
C VAL A 30 4.00 -7.45 9.12
N ALA A 31 5.20 -7.46 8.55
CA ALA A 31 5.47 -7.85 7.18
C ALA A 31 6.59 -8.90 7.15
N TRP A 32 6.48 -9.87 6.25
CA TRP A 32 7.55 -10.81 5.94
C TRP A 32 7.94 -10.66 4.48
N PHE A 33 9.18 -10.24 4.23
CA PHE A 33 9.68 -9.91 2.91
C PHE A 33 10.87 -10.78 2.52
N THR A 34 10.99 -11.13 1.24
CA THR A 34 12.14 -11.88 0.73
C THR A 34 13.05 -10.99 -0.13
N PRO A 35 14.36 -10.89 0.19
CA PRO A 35 15.32 -10.18 -0.66
C PRO A 35 15.66 -10.96 -1.95
N GLU A 36 15.27 -12.24 -2.05
CA GLU A 36 15.50 -13.07 -3.24
C GLU A 36 14.71 -12.55 -4.45
N ILE A 37 13.54 -11.94 -4.19
CA ILE A 37 12.79 -11.16 -5.17
C ILE A 37 13.04 -9.69 -4.86
N ASN A 38 14.06 -9.12 -5.50
CA ASN A 38 14.51 -7.74 -5.26
C ASN A 38 13.59 -6.68 -5.88
N ILE A 39 12.33 -6.67 -5.44
CA ILE A 39 11.30 -5.72 -5.82
C ILE A 39 10.74 -5.14 -4.52
N SER A 40 10.89 -3.84 -4.30
CA SER A 40 10.37 -3.17 -3.11
C SER A 40 8.86 -2.91 -3.24
N ALA A 41 8.07 -3.96 -3.05
CA ALA A 41 6.62 -3.91 -3.16
C ALA A 41 5.95 -4.81 -2.12
N GLY A 42 4.68 -4.54 -1.85
CA GLY A 42 3.90 -5.32 -0.90
C GLY A 42 2.46 -4.85 -0.81
N PRO A 43 1.57 -5.64 -0.17
CA PRO A 43 0.19 -5.24 0.05
C PRO A 43 0.08 -3.95 0.87
N MET A 44 -0.97 -3.16 0.61
CA MET A 44 -1.32 -1.97 1.37
C MET A 44 -0.16 -0.97 1.50
N ARG A 45 0.39 -0.81 2.72
CA ARG A 45 1.46 0.14 3.05
C ARG A 45 2.80 -0.56 3.32
N ALA A 46 2.94 -1.81 2.88
CA ALA A 46 4.14 -2.62 3.08
C ALA A 46 5.20 -2.46 1.98
N SER A 47 5.24 -1.32 1.29
CA SER A 47 6.31 -0.98 0.35
C SER A 47 7.53 -0.38 1.06
N GLY A 48 8.68 -0.36 0.39
CA GLY A 48 9.92 0.24 0.92
C GLY A 48 10.85 -0.73 1.67
N LEU A 49 10.52 -2.02 1.74
CA LEU A 49 11.42 -3.06 2.23
C LEU A 49 12.38 -3.54 1.12
N PRO A 50 13.59 -4.02 1.45
CA PRO A 50 14.56 -4.49 0.46
C PRO A 50 14.19 -5.91 -0.03
N GLY A 51 13.02 -6.04 -0.65
CA GLY A 51 12.46 -7.30 -1.13
C GLY A 51 10.94 -7.30 -1.19
N LEU A 52 10.38 -8.30 -1.86
CA LEU A 52 8.93 -8.44 -2.02
C LEU A 52 8.29 -8.95 -0.72
N VAL A 53 7.23 -8.28 -0.25
CA VAL A 53 6.45 -8.74 0.89
C VAL A 53 5.53 -9.89 0.48
N LEU A 54 5.76 -11.06 1.08
CA LEU A 54 4.98 -12.26 0.83
C LEU A 54 3.90 -12.48 1.88
N GLU A 55 4.06 -11.91 3.07
CA GLU A 55 3.01 -11.90 4.08
C GLU A 55 2.91 -10.56 4.77
N TYR A 56 1.68 -10.18 5.09
CA TYR A 56 1.38 -8.94 5.75
C TYR A 56 0.18 -9.09 6.67
N GLY A 57 0.25 -8.49 7.85
CA GLY A 57 -0.90 -8.37 8.72
C GLY A 57 -0.78 -7.20 9.68
N TYR A 58 -1.86 -6.94 10.39
CA TYR A 58 -1.82 -6.08 11.57
C TYR A 58 -2.67 -6.65 12.70
N HIS A 59 -2.24 -6.37 13.92
CA HIS A 59 -2.94 -6.70 15.16
C HIS A 59 -2.95 -5.47 16.06
N LYS A 60 -3.82 -5.45 17.07
CA LYS A 60 -3.75 -4.42 18.11
C LYS A 60 -2.47 -4.59 18.91
N ILE A 61 -1.94 -3.50 19.44
CA ILE A 61 -0.80 -3.59 20.36
C ILE A 61 -1.20 -4.45 21.57
N ASN A 62 -0.29 -5.31 22.02
CA ASN A 62 -0.47 -6.30 23.09
C ASN A 62 -1.42 -7.47 22.77
N GLU A 63 -1.89 -7.59 21.53
CA GLU A 63 -2.63 -8.76 21.06
C GLU A 63 -1.78 -9.53 20.05
N GLU A 64 -1.83 -10.86 20.06
CA GLU A 64 -1.15 -11.69 19.05
C GLU A 64 -2.07 -12.10 17.90
N VAL A 65 -3.37 -11.82 18.03
CA VAL A 65 -4.38 -12.16 17.02
C VAL A 65 -4.41 -11.08 15.94
N PHE A 66 -4.18 -11.48 14.69
CA PHE A 66 -4.27 -10.57 13.55
C PHE A 66 -5.72 -10.17 13.26
N ASN A 67 -5.96 -8.86 13.16
CA ASN A 67 -7.21 -8.29 12.69
C ASN A 67 -7.34 -8.42 11.16
N LEU A 68 -6.21 -8.36 10.47
CA LEU A 68 -6.07 -8.65 9.05
C LEU A 68 -4.80 -9.44 8.86
N TYR A 69 -4.87 -10.46 8.02
CA TYR A 69 -3.73 -11.29 7.66
C TYR A 69 -3.84 -11.70 6.20
N MET A 70 -2.76 -11.49 5.45
CA MET A 70 -2.65 -11.79 4.03
C MET A 70 -1.34 -12.54 3.80
N VAL A 71 -1.42 -13.61 3.01
CA VAL A 71 -0.29 -14.45 2.65
C VAL A 71 -0.33 -14.69 1.14
N ALA A 72 0.81 -14.56 0.48
CA ALA A 72 0.97 -14.93 -0.91
C ALA A 72 0.67 -16.43 -1.04
N ASN A 73 -0.19 -16.78 -1.99
CA ASN A 73 -0.55 -18.16 -2.28
C ASN A 73 0.31 -18.76 -3.40
N GLN A 74 0.82 -17.92 -4.31
CA GLN A 74 1.56 -18.33 -5.49
C GLN A 74 2.39 -17.15 -6.02
N ILE A 75 3.55 -17.45 -6.58
CA ILE A 75 4.43 -16.48 -7.26
C ILE A 75 4.86 -17.10 -8.58
N GLU A 76 4.58 -16.41 -9.69
CA GLU A 76 4.97 -16.85 -11.02
C GLU A 76 5.74 -15.74 -11.73
N LYS A 77 6.85 -16.13 -12.37
CA LYS A 77 7.55 -15.23 -13.28
C LYS A 77 6.81 -15.22 -14.62
N VAL A 78 6.22 -14.09 -14.95
CA VAL A 78 5.58 -13.88 -16.25
C VAL A 78 6.53 -13.10 -17.15
N GLU A 79 6.86 -13.64 -18.31
CA GLU A 79 7.57 -12.90 -19.36
C GLU A 79 6.58 -11.93 -20.01
N ILE A 80 6.71 -10.64 -19.71
CA ILE A 80 5.82 -9.60 -20.22
C ILE A 80 6.39 -9.08 -21.53
N SER A 81 5.75 -9.42 -22.66
CA SER A 81 6.13 -8.89 -23.98
C SER A 81 5.60 -7.49 -24.23
N GLU A 82 4.51 -7.08 -23.57
CA GLU A 82 3.87 -5.78 -23.71
C GLU A 82 3.28 -5.30 -22.38
N VAL A 83 3.31 -3.99 -22.11
CA VAL A 83 2.67 -3.40 -20.93
C VAL A 83 1.19 -3.77 -20.92
N ILE A 84 0.77 -4.56 -19.93
CA ILE A 84 -0.64 -4.94 -19.74
C ILE A 84 -1.43 -3.67 -19.45
N LYS A 85 -2.07 -3.12 -20.48
CA LYS A 85 -3.05 -2.04 -20.29
C LYS A 85 -4.28 -2.65 -19.63
N PRO A 86 -4.82 -2.05 -18.55
CA PRO A 86 -6.04 -2.53 -17.94
C PRO A 86 -7.15 -2.62 -19.01
N ASN A 87 -7.71 -3.82 -19.22
CA ASN A 87 -8.81 -4.04 -20.17
C ASN A 87 -10.17 -3.59 -19.59
N ARG A 88 -10.18 -2.46 -18.88
CA ARG A 88 -11.40 -1.85 -18.36
C ARG A 88 -11.72 -0.64 -19.23
N LYS A 89 -13.02 -0.33 -19.39
CA LYS A 89 -13.44 1.00 -19.84
C LYS A 89 -12.92 2.02 -18.82
N ALA A 90 -11.73 2.54 -19.05
CA ALA A 90 -11.22 3.64 -18.27
C ALA A 90 -12.13 4.83 -18.54
N ILE A 91 -12.60 5.47 -17.47
CA ILE A 91 -13.28 6.75 -17.59
C ILE A 91 -12.16 7.78 -17.77
N GLU A 92 -12.11 8.43 -18.93
CA GLU A 92 -11.22 9.57 -19.12
C GLU A 92 -11.61 10.67 -18.12
N MET A 93 -10.64 11.16 -17.35
CA MET A 93 -10.89 12.14 -16.31
C MET A 93 -9.67 13.04 -16.12
N SER A 94 -9.91 14.27 -15.63
CA SER A 94 -8.82 15.16 -15.24
C SER A 94 -8.12 14.65 -13.96
N LYS A 95 -6.90 15.11 -13.70
CA LYS A 95 -6.19 14.81 -12.43
C LYS A 95 -7.02 15.30 -11.24
N GLU A 96 -7.66 16.45 -11.39
CA GLU A 96 -8.51 17.06 -10.38
C GLU A 96 -9.74 16.19 -10.08
N ASP A 97 -10.44 15.70 -11.10
CA ASP A 97 -11.59 14.79 -10.93
C ASP A 97 -11.15 13.48 -10.27
N TYR A 98 -9.99 12.94 -10.65
CA TYR A 98 -9.44 11.73 -10.04
C TYR A 98 -9.20 11.91 -8.54
N LEU A 99 -8.62 13.04 -8.13
CA LEU A 99 -8.37 13.34 -6.72
C LEU A 99 -9.68 13.55 -5.94
N ILE A 100 -10.70 14.12 -6.56
CA ILE A 100 -12.04 14.24 -5.99
C ILE A 100 -12.66 12.86 -5.75
N GLU A 101 -12.64 11.99 -6.75
CA GLU A 101 -13.17 10.62 -6.64
C GLU A 101 -12.40 9.80 -5.60
N GLN A 102 -11.07 9.94 -5.54
CA GLN A 102 -10.29 9.34 -4.46
C GLN A 102 -10.72 9.86 -3.09
N LEU A 103 -10.88 11.17 -2.92
CA LEU A 103 -11.32 11.74 -1.65
C LEU A 103 -12.71 11.20 -1.26
N TYR A 104 -13.64 11.12 -2.22
CA TYR A 104 -14.96 10.54 -1.99
C TYR A 104 -14.89 9.05 -1.59
N PHE A 105 -14.01 8.28 -2.22
CA PHE A 105 -13.81 6.86 -1.93
C PHE A 105 -13.19 6.63 -0.55
N PHE A 106 -12.18 7.42 -0.17
CA PHE A 106 -11.46 7.28 1.10
C PHE A 106 -12.21 7.91 2.27
N ASP A 107 -12.90 9.04 2.07
CA ASP A 107 -13.66 9.74 3.10
C ASP A 107 -14.89 10.47 2.53
N LYS A 108 -15.97 9.72 2.37
CA LYS A 108 -17.27 10.23 1.93
C LYS A 108 -17.83 11.31 2.86
N SER A 109 -17.47 11.29 4.15
CA SER A 109 -17.99 12.26 5.13
C SER A 109 -17.39 13.65 4.91
N ILE A 110 -16.07 13.74 4.74
CA ILE A 110 -15.35 14.99 4.46
C ILE A 110 -15.82 15.59 3.13
N TYR A 111 -15.91 14.76 2.08
CA TYR A 111 -16.38 15.23 0.78
C TYR A 111 -17.79 15.84 0.84
N THR A 112 -18.72 15.16 1.54
CA THR A 112 -20.10 15.61 1.70
C THR A 112 -20.17 16.94 2.46
N VAL A 113 -19.42 17.09 3.55
CA VAL A 113 -19.38 18.31 4.34
C VAL A 113 -18.88 19.49 3.51
N ILE A 114 -17.77 19.32 2.78
CA ILE A 114 -17.18 20.40 1.98
C ILE A 114 -18.13 20.86 0.87
N LYS A 115 -18.78 19.91 0.18
CA LYS A 115 -19.79 20.24 -0.84
C LYS A 115 -21.03 20.91 -0.23
N SER A 116 -21.51 20.45 0.93
CA SER A 116 -22.66 21.05 1.62
C SER A 116 -22.40 22.48 2.11
N ALA A 117 -21.13 22.83 2.37
CA ALA A 117 -20.70 24.18 2.73
C ALA A 117 -20.57 25.12 1.51
N GLY A 118 -20.93 24.66 0.31
CA GLY A 118 -20.80 25.43 -0.94
C GLY A 118 -19.36 25.68 -1.37
N GLN A 119 -18.40 24.94 -0.80
CA GLN A 119 -16.98 25.11 -1.08
C GLN A 119 -16.54 24.13 -2.18
N ASN A 120 -15.65 24.59 -3.06
CA ASN A 120 -14.99 23.75 -4.04
C ASN A 120 -13.54 23.51 -3.63
N ILE A 121 -13.12 22.25 -3.59
CA ILE A 121 -11.73 21.88 -3.33
C ILE A 121 -10.97 21.98 -4.64
N LYS A 122 -9.89 22.77 -4.64
CA LYS A 122 -8.85 22.68 -5.66
C LYS A 122 -7.65 22.03 -5.01
N PHE A 123 -7.21 20.89 -5.55
CA PHE A 123 -5.95 20.31 -5.14
C PHE A 123 -4.83 21.10 -5.82
N MET A 124 -3.84 21.58 -5.06
CA MET A 124 -2.64 22.15 -5.67
C MET A 124 -1.93 21.02 -6.43
N GLN A 125 -1.55 21.28 -7.69
CA GLN A 125 -0.63 20.37 -8.37
C GLN A 125 0.66 20.32 -7.54
N GLU A 126 1.11 19.11 -7.20
CA GLU A 126 2.48 18.92 -6.72
C GLU A 126 3.41 19.65 -7.69
N GLY A 127 4.16 20.62 -7.16
CA GLY A 127 5.04 21.46 -7.94
C GLY A 127 6.01 20.59 -8.74
N VAL A 128 6.05 20.82 -10.04
CA VAL A 128 7.29 20.69 -10.79
C VAL A 128 8.26 21.66 -10.11
N ASN A 129 9.32 21.15 -9.50
CA ASN A 129 10.38 21.98 -8.95
C ASN A 129 10.96 22.82 -10.09
N PRO A 130 10.90 24.17 -10.07
CA PRO A 130 11.42 25.00 -11.16
C PRO A 130 12.96 25.05 -11.25
N GLU A 131 13.66 24.31 -10.41
CA GLU A 131 15.12 24.23 -10.41
C GLU A 131 15.58 22.79 -10.71
N ASN A 132 15.67 22.50 -12.01
CA ASN A 132 16.69 21.67 -12.68
C ASN A 132 16.55 21.81 -14.20
#